data_AF-A0A1G8Q1G1-F1
#
_entry.id   AF-A0A1G8Q1G1-F1
#
_cell.length_a   1.000
_cell.length_b   1.000
_cell.length_c   1.000
_cell.angle_alpha   90.00
_cell.angle_beta   90.00
_cell.angle_gamma   90.00
#
_symmetry.space_group_name_H-M   'P 1'
#
loop_
_entity.id
_entity.type
_entity.pdbx_description
1 polymer ?
#
loop_
_entity_poly.entity_id
_entity_poly.type
_entity_poly.pdbx_seq_one_letter_code
_entity_poly.pdbx_strand_id
1 'polypeptide(L)' 'MTSPPANAERFRKAAEECRELAEEATSPLDKEAWLRLAEDWLKLAQQAEQGNGFGRR' A
#
# COMPACT_ATOMS: atom_id res chain seq x y z
N MET A 1 12.59 -21.75 -2.30
CA MET A 1 12.42 -20.42 -2.93
C MET A 1 11.09 -19.87 -2.46
N THR A 2 11.08 -19.28 -1.27
CA THR A 2 9.89 -18.57 -0.78
C THR A 2 9.89 -17.25 -1.52
N SER A 3 8.98 -17.08 -2.48
CA SER A 3 8.74 -15.76 -3.08
C SER A 3 8.57 -14.75 -1.95
N PRO A 4 9.14 -13.54 -2.03
CA PRO A 4 8.73 -12.47 -1.13
C PRO A 4 7.21 -12.33 -1.22
N PRO A 5 6.52 -11.87 -0.17
CA PRO A 5 5.07 -11.68 -0.20
C PRO A 5 4.77 -10.69 -1.32
N ALA A 6 4.51 -11.20 -2.53
CA ALA A 6 4.33 -10.41 -3.76
C ALA A 6 3.23 -9.34 -3.58
N ASN A 7 2.38 -9.55 -2.58
CA ASN A 7 1.36 -8.64 -2.12
C ASN A 7 1.97 -7.39 -1.44
N ALA A 8 2.95 -7.53 -0.55
CA ALA A 8 3.55 -6.40 0.16
C ALA A 8 4.31 -5.43 -0.77
N GLU A 9 5.07 -5.96 -1.74
CA GLU A 9 5.75 -5.13 -2.75
C GLU A 9 4.75 -4.42 -3.67
N ARG A 10 3.66 -5.11 -4.06
CA ARG A 10 2.56 -4.50 -4.83
C ARG A 10 1.87 -3.39 -4.06
N PHE A 11 1.63 -3.60 -2.77
CA PHE A 11 1.01 -2.60 -1.90
C PHE A 11 1.94 -1.40 -1.65
N ARG A 12 3.26 -1.61 -1.52
CA ARG A 12 4.24 -0.51 -1.49
C ARG A 12 4.22 0.31 -2.77
N LYS A 13 4.27 -0.34 -3.94
CA LYS A 13 4.15 0.36 -5.23
C LYS A 13 2.85 1.15 -5.35
N ALA A 14 1.72 0.56 -4.98
CA ALA A 14 0.43 1.25 -5.00
C ALA A 14 0.40 2.47 -4.07
N ALA A 15 1.07 2.41 -2.92
CA ALA A 15 1.21 3.55 -2.01
C ALA A 15 2.07 4.67 -2.60
N GLU A 16 3.16 4.33 -3.31
CA GLU A 16 3.98 5.31 -4.03
C GLU A 16 3.21 5.97 -5.17
N GLU A 17 2.52 5.19 -6.01
CA GLU A 17 1.64 5.72 -7.07
C GLU A 17 0.55 6.64 -6.51
N CYS A 18 -0.07 6.29 -5.37
CA CYS A 18 -1.04 7.17 -4.72
C CYS A 18 -0.41 8.48 -4.24
N ARG A 19 0.85 8.45 -3.78
CA ARG A 19 1.56 9.68 -3.40
C ARG A 19 1.83 10.57 -4.60
N GLU A 20 2.27 10.00 -5.72
CA GLU A 20 2.47 10.75 -6.97
C GLU A 20 1.15 11.36 -7.46
N LEU A 21 0.06 10.58 -7.46
CA LEU A 21 -1.27 11.07 -7.80
C LEU A 21 -1.78 12.15 -6.82
N ALA A 22 -1.43 12.05 -5.54
CA ALA A 22 -1.72 13.09 -4.55
C ALA A 22 -0.95 14.39 -4.83
N GLU A 23 0.28 14.29 -5.35
CA GLU A 23 1.09 15.45 -5.73
C GLU A 23 0.60 16.09 -7.02
N GLU A 24 0.15 15.30 -7.99
CA GLU A 24 -0.50 15.76 -9.22
C GLU A 24 -1.93 16.26 -9.00
N ALA A 25 -2.60 15.82 -7.92
CA ALA A 25 -3.95 16.25 -7.59
C ALA A 25 -3.99 17.74 -7.25
N THR A 26 -4.64 18.51 -8.12
CA THR A 26 -4.91 19.95 -7.92
C THR A 26 -5.93 20.20 -6.80
N SER A 27 -6.79 19.22 -6.53
CA SER A 27 -7.79 19.30 -5.47
C SER A 27 -7.20 18.87 -4.13
N PRO A 28 -7.29 19.69 -3.08
CA PRO A 28 -6.81 19.32 -1.74
C PRO A 28 -7.57 18.10 -1.19
N LEU A 29 -8.84 17.95 -1.54
CA LEU A 29 -9.67 16.83 -1.12
C LEU A 29 -9.21 15.50 -1.76
N ASP A 30 -8.86 15.53 -3.05
CA ASP A 30 -8.26 14.39 -3.75
C ASP A 30 -6.89 14.07 -3.16
N LYS A 31 -6.07 15.09 -2.90
CA LYS A 31 -4.74 14.92 -2.29
C LYS A 31 -4.82 14.22 -0.93
N GLU A 32 -5.76 14.62 -0.08
CA GLU A 32 -6.02 13.94 1.19
C GLU A 32 -6.54 12.51 1.00
N ALA A 33 -7.44 12.28 0.03
CA ALA A 33 -7.95 10.95 -0.27
C ALA A 33 -6.84 10.01 -0.76
N TRP A 34 -5.97 10.49 -1.66
CA TRP A 34 -4.83 9.74 -2.19
C TRP A 34 -3.77 9.46 -1.13
N LEU A 35 -3.43 10.44 -0.27
CA LEU A 35 -2.51 10.24 0.85
C LEU A 35 -3.05 9.18 1.83
N ARG A 36 -4.33 9.23 2.13
CA ARG A 36 -4.99 8.26 3.02
C ARG A 36 -5.05 6.87 2.39
N LEU A 37 -5.24 6.78 1.07
CA LEU A 37 -5.15 5.52 0.33
C LEU A 37 -3.72 4.96 0.42
N ALA A 38 -2.69 5.79 0.24
CA ALA A 38 -1.30 5.39 0.35
C ALA A 38 -0.95 4.82 1.74
N GLU A 39 -1.47 5.44 2.80
CA GLU A 39 -1.31 4.92 4.17
C GLU A 39 -2.00 3.56 4.37
N ASP A 40 -3.19 3.38 3.78
CA ASP A 40 -3.92 2.10 3.85
C ASP A 40 -3.17 0.99 3.11
N TRP A 41 -2.64 1.29 1.92
CA TRP A 41 -1.77 0.38 1.17
C TRP A 41 -0.50 0.02 1.96
N LEU A 42 0.15 0.96 2.64
CA LEU A 42 1.30 0.67 3.50
C LEU A 42 0.92 -0.21 4.70
N LYS A 43 -0.25 0.01 5.31
CA LYS A 43 -0.77 -0.87 6.36
C LYS A 43 -1.05 -2.27 5.84
N LEU A 44 -1.66 -2.40 4.66
CA LEU A 44 -1.90 -3.69 3.99
C LEU A 44 -0.59 -4.37 3.62
N ALA A 45 0.43 -3.63 3.18
CA ALA A 45 1.78 -4.14 2.94
C ALA A 45 2.36 -4.73 4.21
N GLN A 46 2.32 -3.96 5.30
CA GLN A 46 2.83 -4.40 6.58
C GLN A 46 2.03 -5.60 7.12
N GLN A 47 0.71 -5.59 6.98
CA GLN A 47 -0.16 -6.71 7.34
C GLN A 47 0.09 -7.94 6.46
N ALA A 48 0.47 -7.78 5.19
CA ALA A 48 0.81 -8.89 4.31
C ALA A 48 2.20 -9.46 4.61
N GLU A 49 3.17 -8.62 4.98
CA GLU A 49 4.47 -9.09 5.47
C GLU A 49 4.32 -9.84 6.81
N GLN A 50 3.50 -9.32 7.72
CA GLN A 50 3.25 -9.95 9.01
C GLN A 50 2.27 -11.14 8.93
N GLY A 51 1.35 -11.10 7.96
CA GLY A 51 0.29 -12.08 7.72
C GLY A 51 0.72 -13.26 6.88
N ASN A 52 1.93 -13.26 6.30
CA ASN A 52 2.54 -14.46 5.71
C ASN A 52 2.94 -15.50 6.78
N GLY A 53 2.55 -15.29 8.04
CA GLY A 53 2.51 -16.27 9.13
C GLY A 53 1.12 -16.73 9.54
N PHE A 54 0.02 -16.33 8.87
CA PHE A 54 -1.28 -16.96 9.09
C PHE A 54 -1.31 -18.30 8.35
N GLY A 55 -0.65 -19.25 9.01
CA GLY A 55 -0.78 -20.65 8.72
C GLY A 55 -2.25 -21.01 8.58
N ARG A 56 -2.52 -21.73 7.50
CA ARG A 56 -3.52 -22.80 7.48
C ARG A 56 -3.61 -23.42 8.87
N ARG A 57 -4.74 -23.24 9.56
CA ARG A 57 -5.18 -24.17 10.59
C ARG A 57 -6.67 -24.33 10.49
#